data_AF-A0A8I2C2H1-F1
#
_entry.id   AF-A0A8I2C2H1-F1
#
_cell.length_a   1.000
_cell.length_b   1.000
_cell.length_c   1.000
_cell.angle_alpha   90.00
_cell.angle_beta   90.00
_cell.angle_gamma   90.00
#
_symmetry.space_group_name_H-M   'P 1'
#
loop_
_entity.id
_entity.type
_entity.pdbx_description
1 polymer ?
#
loop_
_entity_poly.entity_id
_entity_poly.type
_entity_poly.pdbx_seq_one_letter_code
_entity_poly.pdbx_strand_id
1 'polypeptide(L)' 'MIDREHELSITRQAEALNISRGSVYYLPRPVPDADLAIMQRLDRLHLEFPFAGSRMLWLPMGARSAVSM' A
#
# COMPACT_ATOMS: atom_id res chain seq x y z
N MET A 1 -1.04 18.12 -7.52
CA MET A 1 -1.14 17.41 -8.81
C MET A 1 0.06 17.83 -9.64
N ILE A 2 0.81 16.90 -10.26
CA ILE A 2 1.89 17.24 -11.19
C ILE A 2 1.28 17.41 -12.59
N ASP A 3 1.68 18.46 -13.29
CA ASP A 3 1.22 18.76 -14.65
C ASP A 3 2.42 18.98 -15.59
N ARG A 4 2.40 18.33 -16.76
CA ARG A 4 3.48 18.44 -17.75
C ARG A 4 3.41 19.72 -18.60
N GLU A 5 2.24 20.36 -18.64
CA GLU A 5 2.02 21.59 -19.41
C GLU A 5 2.19 22.87 -18.57
N HIS A 6 2.45 22.72 -17.28
CA HIS A 6 2.69 23.86 -16.38
C HIS A 6 4.00 24.58 -16.72
N GLU A 7 4.00 25.91 -16.54
CA GLU A 7 5.19 26.78 -16.63
C GLU A 7 6.39 26.32 -15.76
N LEU A 8 6.13 25.59 -14.68
CA LEU A 8 7.18 25.06 -13.80
C LEU A 8 7.63 23.71 -14.32
N SER A 9 8.94 23.47 -14.34
CA SER A 9 9.45 22.14 -14.69
C SER A 9 8.97 21.08 -13.69
N ILE A 10 8.85 19.84 -14.17
CA ILE A 10 8.46 18.67 -13.35
C ILE A 10 9.33 18.57 -12.07
N THR A 11 10.61 18.92 -12.17
CA THR A 11 11.53 18.96 -11.02
C THR A 11 11.05 19.93 -9.94
N ARG A 12 10.70 21.17 -10.31
CA ARG A 12 10.25 22.18 -9.35
C ARG A 12 8.88 21.86 -8.76
N GLN A 13 8.00 21.26 -9.55
CA GLN A 13 6.72 20.78 -9.06
C GLN A 13 6.88 19.63 -8.06
N ALA A 14 7.79 18.69 -8.31
CA ALA A 14 8.10 17.59 -7.39
C ALA A 14 8.70 18.11 -6.08
N GLU A 15 9.62 19.08 -6.16
CA GLU A 15 10.20 19.77 -5.00
C GLU A 15 9.12 20.51 -4.18
N ALA A 16 8.22 21.24 -4.84
CA ALA A 16 7.14 21.96 -4.17
C ALA A 16 6.15 21.01 -3.46
N LEU A 17 5.94 19.81 -4.01
CA LEU A 17 5.11 18.77 -3.41
C LEU A 17 5.87 17.87 -2.43
N ASN A 18 7.16 18.10 -2.21
CA ASN A 18 8.05 17.30 -1.37
C ASN A 18 8.02 15.80 -1.71
N ILE A 19 7.95 15.48 -3.01
CA ILE A 19 7.97 14.11 -3.54
C ILE A 19 9.21 13.88 -4.40
N SER A 20 9.66 12.63 -4.50
CA SER A 20 10.80 12.31 -5.34
C SER A 20 10.44 12.46 -6.83
N ARG A 21 11.37 12.99 -7.64
CA ARG A 21 11.19 13.05 -9.10
C ARG A 21 10.90 11.68 -9.72
N GLY A 22 11.47 10.61 -9.15
CA GLY A 22 11.24 9.24 -9.60
C GLY A 22 9.78 8.81 -9.45
N SER A 23 9.10 9.27 -8.38
CA SER A 23 7.67 8.97 -8.18
C SER A 23 6.77 9.57 -9.26
N VAL A 24 7.18 10.68 -9.90
CA VAL A 24 6.44 11.33 -10.98
C VAL A 24 6.42 10.48 -12.26
N TYR A 25 7.49 9.72 -12.51
CA TYR A 25 7.62 8.86 -13.67
C TYR A 25 7.12 7.44 -13.43
N TYR A 26 6.79 7.10 -12.18
CA TYR A 26 6.23 5.81 -11.86
C TYR A 26 4.79 5.71 -12.36
N LEU A 27 4.53 4.73 -13.23
CA LEU A 27 3.17 4.39 -13.62
C LEU A 27 2.55 3.49 -12.55
N PRO A 28 1.41 3.85 -11.94
CA PRO A 28 0.74 3.00 -10.97
C PRO A 28 0.50 1.61 -11.56
N ARG A 29 0.97 0.58 -10.86
CA ARG A 29 0.68 -0.81 -11.22
C ARG A 29 -0.49 -1.32 -10.37
N PRO A 30 -1.44 -2.06 -10.97
CA PRO A 30 -2.48 -2.72 -10.19
C PRO A 30 -1.83 -3.76 -9.27
N VAL A 31 -2.35 -3.85 -8.04
CA VAL A 31 -1.96 -4.87 -7.07
C VAL A 31 -2.71 -6.17 -7.44
N PRO A 32 -2.04 -7.34 -7.49
CA PRO A 32 -2.72 -8.61 -7.70
C PRO A 32 -3.81 -8.86 -6.65
N ASP A 33 -4.92 -9.51 -7.03
CA ASP A 33 -6.04 -9.77 -6.11
C ASP A 33 -5.62 -10.58 -4.87
N ALA A 34 -4.65 -11.48 -5.03
CA ALA A 34 -4.08 -12.25 -3.93
C ALA A 34 -3.40 -11.35 -2.89
N ASP A 35 -2.63 -10.36 -3.34
CA ASP A 35 -1.94 -9.40 -2.48
C ASP A 35 -2.95 -8.46 -1.80
N LEU A 36 -4.00 -8.05 -2.53
CA LEU A 36 -5.08 -7.25 -1.98
C LEU A 36 -5.84 -7.99 -0.87
N ALA A 37 -6.11 -9.28 -1.06
CA ALA A 37 -6.75 -10.11 -0.04
C ALA A 37 -5.90 -10.23 1.23
N ILE A 38 -4.57 -10.32 1.09
CA ILE A 38 -3.63 -10.32 2.22
C ILE A 38 -3.68 -8.97 2.95
N MET A 39 -3.65 -7.85 2.22
CA MET A 39 -3.74 -6.50 2.79
C MET A 39 -5.04 -6.31 3.58
N GLN A 40 -6.19 -6.68 2.99
CA GLN A 40 -7.49 -6.60 3.66
C GLN A 40 -7.54 -7.47 4.93
N ARG A 41 -6.90 -8.64 4.89
CA ARG A 41 -6.82 -9.52 6.07
C ARG A 41 -5.97 -8.91 7.17
N LEU A 42 -4.84 -8.30 6.80
CA LEU A 42 -3.95 -7.64 7.73
C LEU A 42 -4.65 -6.45 8.41
N ASP A 43 -5.37 -5.62 7.65
CA ASP A 43 -6.14 -4.50 8.20
C ASP A 43 -7.18 -4.97 9.22
N ARG A 44 -7.92 -6.03 8.90
CA ARG A 44 -8.90 -6.60 9.83
C ARG A 44 -8.25 -7.07 11.13
N LEU A 45 -7.09 -7.71 11.04
CA LEU A 45 -6.39 -8.18 12.24
C LEU A 45 -5.82 -7.04 13.07
N HIS A 46 -5.38 -5.93 12.47
CA HIS A 46 -4.96 -4.75 13.21
C HIS A 46 -6.13 -4.08 13.94
N LEU A 47 -7.33 -4.11 13.37
CA LEU A 47 -8.54 -3.63 14.06
C LEU A 47 -8.96 -4.54 15.22
N GLU A 48 -8.86 -5.87 15.04
CA GLU A 48 -9.17 -6.85 16.09
C GLU A 48 -8.12 -6.85 17.22
N PHE A 49 -6.85 -6.62 16.88
CA PHE A 49 -5.72 -6.70 17.79
C PHE A 49 -4.77 -5.50 17.59
N PRO A 50 -5.14 -4.30 18.06
CA PRO A 50 -4.33 -3.09 17.87
C PRO A 50 -2.96 -3.14 18.55
N PHE A 51 -2.76 -4.09 19.48
CA PHE A 51 -1.50 -4.35 20.17
C PHE A 51 -0.65 -5.44 19.50
N ALA A 52 -1.20 -6.19 18.54
CA ALA A 52 -0.49 -7.31 17.92
C ALA A 52 0.46 -6.79 16.84
N GLY A 53 1.76 -6.85 17.11
CA GLY A 53 2.79 -6.57 16.12
C GLY A 53 2.87 -7.64 15.02
N SER A 54 3.69 -7.39 13.99
CA SER A 54 3.81 -8.26 12.80
C SER A 54 4.05 -9.74 13.10
N ARG A 55 4.83 -10.07 14.12
CA ARG A 55 5.08 -11.46 14.56
C ARG A 55 3.85 -12.13 15.18
N MET A 56 3.01 -11.37 15.88
CA MET A 56 1.77 -11.88 16.48
C MET A 56 0.68 -12.07 15.43
N LEU A 57 0.68 -11.24 14.38
CA LEU A 57 -0.27 -11.33 13.27
C LEU A 57 0.03 -12.50 12.32
N TRP A 58 1.27 -12.99 12.29
CA TRP A 58 1.68 -14.08 11.39
C TRP A 58 0.93 -15.40 11.64
N LEU A 59 0.72 -15.76 12.91
CA LEU A 59 0.01 -16.99 13.30
C LEU A 59 -1.47 -17.01 12.84
N PRO A 60 -2.29 -15.97 13.10
CA PRO A 60 -3.67 -15.91 12.63
C PRO A 60 -3.83 -15.67 11.10
N MET A 61 -2.77 -15.27 10.39
CA MET A 61 -2.78 -15.18 8.92
C MET A 61 -2.72 -16.56 8.26
N GLY A 62 -2.02 -17.54 8.83
CA GLY A 62 -1.89 -18.90 8.27
C GLY A 62 -2.98 -19.90 8.72
N ALA A 63 -3.73 -19.59 9.77
CA ALA A 63 -4.51 -20.59 10.52
C ALA A 63 -5.99 -20.78 10.13
N ARG A 64 -6.49 -20.17 9.03
CA ARG A 64 -7.95 -20.20 8.69
C ARG A 64 -8.27 -20.52 7.22
N SER A 65 -7.50 -21.41 6.61
CA SER A 65 -7.87 -22.01 5.31
C SER A 65 -8.46 -23.42 5.43
N ALA A 66 -8.71 -23.89 6.64
CA ALA A 66 -9.40 -25.15 6.90
C ALA A 66 -10.61 -24.86 7.79
N VAL A 67 -11.77 -24.64 7.17
CA VAL A 67 -13.16 -24.83 7.65
C VAL A 67 -14.05 -24.10 6.64
N SER A 68 -14.29 -24.77 5.52
CA SER A 68 -15.45 -24.62 4.65
C SER A 68 -15.50 -25.84 3.76
N MET A 69 -15.97 -26.93 4.35
CA MET A 69 -16.62 -28.06 3.70
C MET A 69 -17.59 -28.70 4.68
#